data_AF-A0AA85A3P5-F1
#
_entry.id   AF-A0AA85A3P5-F1
#
_cell.length_a   1.000
_cell.length_b   1.000
_cell.length_c   1.000
_cell.angle_alpha   90.00
_cell.angle_beta   90.00
_cell.angle_gamma   90.00
#
_symmetry.space_group_name_H-M   'P 1'
#
loop_
_entity.id
_entity.type
_entity.pdbx_description
1 polymer ?
#
loop_
_entity_poly.entity_id
_entity_poly.type
_entity_poly.pdbx_seq_one_letter_code
_entity_poly.pdbx_strand_id
1 'polypeptide(L)'
;MKSLNSPVSDIMRQGIPEKNLCLLFCGGSKCKYCNPSSFFYKTKMHLNGLYSTWITQNILATSRPSEKLIKEFDIIEQFKRMGICSIFNMETAGEHSSCGFGVLNSGFSYDPLSFMKNNIAFYNFSWCDYDVASLQFILDTVMVIQFAIFKGKIAIHCHAGLGRTGVIIACYLVFNNRISAGEAIHYVRFRRPGSIQTQNQVECVYKFEKYLNPYRIYFGSHRQFSLEAFLKRQNVLLHGPERIRLRNIPKIIYMCCKVLVRIIVTGCTSVQIDSSNHRNQIVSGENNCQSIKRLSTTNVTQPEAFTSCQPDETNELTSTTVDYSYGKNSPNQSVDDNQSIGASSVIEALLTTQYPESVVNETEYWKKKFNNDPEAWDDFDKTSFNALVLVKLIDDWLTHLKSPVLRMQDLLSLQQNPLFEEDILTSLEIFEKVS
;
A
#
# COMPACT_ATOMS: atom_id res chain seq x y z
N MET A 1 -13.30 23.71 -32.61
CA MET A 1 -12.66 22.49 -33.15
C MET A 1 -13.67 21.35 -33.08
N LYS A 2 -13.89 20.61 -34.17
CA LYS A 2 -14.80 19.45 -34.16
C LYS A 2 -14.27 18.38 -33.20
N SER A 3 -15.17 17.66 -32.52
CA SER A 3 -14.82 16.59 -31.59
C SER A 3 -13.89 15.57 -32.27
N LEU A 4 -12.71 15.37 -31.69
CA LEU A 4 -11.77 14.30 -32.05
C LEU A 4 -12.16 12.94 -31.44
N ASN A 5 -13.35 12.87 -30.83
CA ASN A 5 -13.82 11.73 -30.04
C ASN A 5 -14.97 11.06 -30.80
N SER A 6 -14.67 10.38 -31.91
CA SER A 6 -15.63 9.50 -32.59
C SER A 6 -14.96 8.19 -33.02
N PRO A 7 -15.68 7.04 -33.02
CA PRO A 7 -15.13 5.76 -33.48
C PRO A 7 -14.60 5.83 -34.92
N VAL A 8 -15.21 6.67 -35.77
CA VAL A 8 -14.77 6.95 -37.14
C VAL A 8 -13.33 7.50 -37.18
N SER A 9 -12.96 8.33 -36.20
CA SER A 9 -11.62 8.91 -36.11
C SER A 9 -10.55 7.92 -35.63
N ASP A 10 -10.94 6.83 -34.98
CA ASP A 10 -10.02 5.76 -34.56
C ASP A 10 -9.83 4.74 -35.69
N ILE A 11 -10.91 4.36 -36.40
CA ILE A 11 -10.86 3.51 -37.60
C ILE A 11 -10.00 4.15 -38.70
N MET A 12 -10.12 5.46 -38.91
CA MET A 12 -9.29 6.18 -39.90
C MET A 12 -7.78 6.10 -39.62
N ARG A 13 -7.33 5.86 -38.39
CA ARG A 13 -5.89 5.85 -38.07
C ARG A 13 -5.18 4.58 -38.53
N GLN A 14 -5.89 3.46 -38.62
CA GLN A 14 -5.30 2.15 -38.92
C GLN A 14 -4.86 1.99 -40.38
N GLY A 15 -5.40 2.79 -41.31
CA GLY A 15 -5.10 2.73 -42.74
C GLY A 15 -4.16 3.83 -43.27
N ILE A 16 -3.62 4.69 -42.41
CA ILE A 16 -2.82 5.86 -42.84
C ILE A 16 -1.33 5.65 -42.49
N PRO A 17 -0.39 5.85 -43.42
CA PRO A 17 1.05 5.77 -43.13
C PRO A 17 1.48 6.70 -41.99
N GLU A 18 2.40 6.25 -41.14
CA GLU A 18 2.80 6.93 -39.90
C GLU A 18 3.20 8.41 -40.11
N LYS A 19 3.94 8.72 -41.18
CA LYS A 19 4.30 10.10 -41.56
C LYS A 19 3.08 11.00 -41.77
N ASN A 20 2.01 10.46 -42.34
CA ASN A 20 0.76 11.17 -42.57
C ASN A 20 -0.04 11.30 -41.26
N LEU A 21 -0.02 10.29 -40.38
CA LEU A 21 -0.57 10.41 -39.02
C LEU A 21 0.13 11.54 -38.23
N CYS A 22 1.46 11.58 -38.26
CA CYS A 22 2.26 12.63 -37.63
C CYS A 22 1.87 14.02 -38.13
N LEU A 23 1.71 14.19 -39.45
CA LEU A 23 1.33 15.47 -40.05
C LEU A 23 -0.10 15.88 -39.67
N LEU A 24 -1.07 14.98 -39.79
CA LEU A 24 -2.50 15.26 -39.59
C LEU A 24 -2.87 15.49 -38.12
N PHE A 25 -2.33 14.69 -37.19
CA PHE A 25 -2.75 14.72 -35.78
C PHE A 25 -1.76 15.44 -34.86
N CYS A 26 -0.47 15.49 -35.22
CA CYS A 26 0.57 16.06 -34.36
C CYS A 26 1.24 17.32 -34.93
N GLY A 27 1.11 17.61 -36.23
CA GLY A 27 1.78 18.72 -36.91
C GLY A 27 3.18 18.40 -37.47
N GLY A 28 3.57 17.12 -37.51
CA GLY A 28 4.85 16.66 -38.06
C GLY A 28 6.07 17.36 -37.42
N SER A 29 6.99 17.87 -38.23
CA SER A 29 8.18 18.61 -37.77
C SER A 29 7.86 19.86 -36.93
N LYS A 30 6.64 20.41 -37.03
CA LYS A 30 6.15 21.53 -36.22
C LYS A 30 5.35 21.06 -34.98
N CYS A 31 5.53 19.81 -34.54
CA CYS A 31 4.76 19.27 -33.42
C CYS A 31 5.00 20.04 -32.11
N LYS A 32 3.92 20.64 -31.59
CA LYS A 32 3.94 21.44 -30.35
C LYS A 32 4.44 20.70 -29.11
N TYR A 33 4.30 19.38 -29.04
CA TYR A 33 4.78 18.58 -27.91
C TYR A 33 6.26 18.19 -28.04
N CYS A 34 6.81 18.21 -29.26
CA CYS A 34 8.25 18.02 -29.50
C CYS A 34 9.05 19.32 -29.47
N ASN A 35 8.41 20.50 -29.45
CA ASN A 35 9.06 21.77 -29.13
C ASN A 35 8.19 22.65 -28.20
N PRO A 36 7.93 22.23 -26.94
CA PRO A 36 6.98 22.88 -26.05
C PRO A 36 7.23 24.37 -25.80
N SER A 37 8.49 24.78 -25.70
CA SER A 37 8.87 26.17 -25.38
C SER A 37 8.45 27.19 -26.45
N SER A 38 8.15 26.78 -27.68
CA SER A 38 7.61 27.66 -28.74
C SER A 38 6.08 27.73 -28.77
N PHE A 39 5.36 26.91 -27.99
CA PHE A 39 3.89 26.79 -28.07
C PHE A 39 3.16 26.89 -26.72
N PHE A 40 3.85 26.72 -25.60
CA PHE A 40 3.25 26.70 -24.27
C PHE A 40 3.93 27.69 -23.31
N TYR A 41 3.14 28.34 -22.46
CA TYR A 41 3.63 29.15 -21.36
C TYR A 41 4.43 28.30 -20.36
N LYS A 42 5.41 28.90 -19.67
CA LYS A 42 6.24 28.23 -18.65
C LYS A 42 5.43 27.51 -17.57
N THR A 43 4.23 28.01 -17.23
CA THR A 43 3.30 27.36 -16.27
C THR A 43 2.78 25.98 -16.71
N LYS A 44 3.01 25.57 -17.96
CA LYS A 44 2.71 24.23 -18.49
C LYS A 44 3.95 23.33 -18.61
N MET A 45 5.09 23.76 -18.07
CA MET A 45 6.39 23.11 -18.18
C MET A 45 7.09 23.08 -16.81
N HIS A 46 6.73 22.10 -15.97
CA HIS A 46 7.40 21.89 -14.68
C HIS A 46 8.87 21.47 -14.84
N LEU A 47 9.16 20.76 -15.93
CA LEU A 47 10.48 20.67 -16.56
C LEU A 47 10.50 21.67 -17.72
N ASN A 48 11.38 22.67 -17.67
CA ASN A 48 11.61 23.57 -18.80
C ASN A 48 12.02 22.75 -20.03
N GLY A 49 11.46 23.09 -21.20
CA GLY A 49 11.65 22.34 -22.44
C GLY A 49 10.64 21.20 -22.66
N LEU A 50 9.90 20.73 -21.64
CA LEU A 50 8.93 19.63 -21.78
C LEU A 50 7.53 20.01 -21.30
N TYR A 51 6.49 19.64 -22.06
CA TYR A 51 5.09 19.85 -21.65
C TYR A 51 4.73 18.89 -20.52
N SER A 52 4.83 19.36 -19.28
CA SER A 52 5.01 18.52 -18.09
C SER A 52 4.22 18.99 -16.87
N THR A 53 3.69 18.04 -16.10
CA THR A 53 2.74 18.29 -15.02
C THR A 53 2.84 17.25 -13.91
N TRP A 54 3.00 17.70 -12.65
CA TRP A 54 2.91 16.81 -11.48
C TRP A 54 1.47 16.34 -11.29
N ILE A 55 1.23 15.05 -11.50
CA ILE A 55 -0.08 14.44 -11.27
C ILE A 55 -0.24 14.10 -9.78
N THR A 56 0.79 13.51 -9.19
CA THR A 56 0.92 13.32 -7.73
C THR A 56 2.18 14.04 -7.22
N GLN A 57 2.49 13.95 -5.94
CA GLN A 57 3.76 14.46 -5.38
C GLN A 57 5.00 13.74 -5.96
N ASN A 58 4.84 12.49 -6.41
CA ASN A 58 5.94 11.61 -6.84
C ASN A 58 5.90 11.25 -8.34
N ILE A 59 4.82 11.56 -9.06
CA ILE A 59 4.65 11.21 -10.48
C ILE A 59 4.50 12.46 -11.36
N LEU A 60 5.48 12.68 -12.24
CA LEU A 60 5.45 13.71 -13.27
C LEU A 60 5.01 13.10 -14.61
N ALA A 61 3.91 13.57 -15.18
CA ALA A 61 3.54 13.27 -16.56
C ALA A 61 4.21 14.27 -17.51
N THR A 62 4.88 13.81 -18.57
CA THR A 62 5.61 14.68 -19.51
C THR A 62 5.44 14.26 -20.97
N SER A 63 5.57 15.21 -21.90
CA SER A 63 5.89 14.90 -23.30
C SER A 63 7.28 14.28 -23.41
N ARG A 64 7.54 13.56 -24.51
CA ARG A 64 8.84 12.88 -24.71
C ARG A 64 10.01 13.85 -24.71
N PRO A 65 11.14 13.51 -24.06
CA PRO A 65 12.41 14.18 -24.28
C PRO A 65 12.91 14.04 -25.73
N SER A 66 13.89 14.85 -26.10
CA SER A 66 14.71 14.61 -27.29
C SER A 66 16.15 15.04 -27.04
N GLU A 67 17.12 14.52 -27.79
CA GLU A 67 18.53 14.92 -27.66
C GLU A 67 18.73 16.43 -27.67
N LYS A 68 18.02 17.14 -28.55
CA LYS A 68 18.10 18.59 -28.64
C LYS A 68 17.58 19.24 -27.36
N LEU A 69 16.36 18.90 -26.91
CA LEU A 69 15.77 19.48 -25.71
C LEU A 69 16.54 19.14 -24.43
N ILE A 70 17.12 17.94 -24.35
CA ILE A 70 17.93 17.51 -23.19
C ILE A 70 19.14 18.42 -23.00
N LYS A 71 19.79 18.80 -24.10
CA LYS A 71 20.95 19.71 -24.14
C LYS A 71 20.55 21.18 -24.02
N GLU A 72 19.48 21.60 -24.68
CA GLU A 72 19.03 23.01 -24.72
C GLU A 72 18.45 23.49 -23.37
N PHE A 73 17.90 22.58 -22.55
CA PHE A 73 17.24 22.91 -21.28
C PHE A 73 17.83 22.18 -20.06
N ASP A 74 19.01 21.56 -20.17
CA ASP A 74 19.66 20.79 -19.10
C ASP A 74 18.70 19.82 -18.39
N ILE A 75 17.92 19.06 -19.16
CA ILE A 75 16.79 18.26 -18.61
C ILE A 75 17.27 17.27 -17.54
N ILE A 76 18.43 16.65 -17.73
CA ILE A 76 19.03 15.72 -16.76
C ILE A 76 19.32 16.42 -15.42
N GLU A 77 19.76 17.67 -15.44
CA GLU A 77 20.02 18.45 -14.22
C GLU A 77 18.72 18.95 -13.57
N GLN A 78 17.69 19.23 -14.37
CA GLN A 78 16.34 19.46 -13.83
C GLN A 78 15.79 18.21 -13.13
N PHE A 79 15.97 17.00 -13.69
CA PHE A 79 15.59 15.74 -13.05
C PHE A 79 16.26 15.57 -11.68
N LYS A 80 17.59 15.75 -11.60
CA LYS A 80 18.35 15.67 -10.34
C LYS A 80 17.83 16.67 -9.30
N ARG A 81 17.73 17.95 -9.66
CA ARG A 81 17.23 19.01 -8.75
C ARG A 81 15.80 18.77 -8.26
N MET A 82 14.96 18.08 -9.04
CA MET A 82 13.59 17.77 -8.65
C MET A 82 13.46 16.46 -7.85
N GLY A 83 14.54 15.67 -7.73
CA GLY A 83 14.54 14.35 -7.09
C GLY A 83 13.89 13.26 -7.94
N ILE A 84 13.98 13.37 -9.28
CA ILE A 84 13.45 12.39 -10.22
C ILE A 84 14.52 11.33 -10.50
N CYS A 85 14.32 10.14 -9.96
CA CYS A 85 15.28 9.02 -10.03
C CYS A 85 14.96 8.01 -11.15
N SER A 86 13.78 8.09 -11.79
CA SER A 86 13.41 7.19 -12.88
C SER A 86 12.62 7.89 -14.00
N ILE A 87 12.82 7.42 -15.24
CA ILE A 87 12.02 7.78 -16.41
C ILE A 87 11.38 6.52 -17.03
N PHE A 88 10.09 6.59 -17.30
CA PHE A 88 9.28 5.54 -17.90
C PHE A 88 8.86 5.96 -19.32
N ASN A 89 9.37 5.25 -20.32
CA ASN A 89 8.98 5.40 -21.71
C ASN A 89 7.83 4.43 -22.04
N MET A 90 6.73 4.98 -22.58
CA MET A 90 5.59 4.20 -23.10
C MET A 90 5.56 4.11 -24.64
N GLU A 91 6.52 4.71 -25.37
CA GLU A 91 6.58 4.69 -26.84
C GLU A 91 7.30 3.45 -27.39
N THR A 92 6.86 2.93 -28.53
CA THR A 92 7.59 1.90 -29.26
C THR A 92 8.76 2.49 -30.06
N ALA A 93 9.80 1.71 -30.34
CA ALA A 93 10.91 2.17 -31.18
C ALA A 93 10.41 2.50 -32.61
N GLY A 94 10.87 3.61 -33.17
CA GLY A 94 10.44 4.15 -34.45
C GLY A 94 9.22 5.08 -34.38
N GLU A 95 8.53 5.14 -33.25
CA GLU A 95 7.24 5.84 -33.13
C GLU A 95 7.35 7.37 -33.19
N HIS A 96 6.41 8.00 -33.91
CA HIS A 96 6.41 9.43 -34.22
C HIS A 96 7.74 9.87 -34.86
N SER A 97 8.29 9.03 -35.76
CA SER A 97 9.55 9.26 -36.49
C SER A 97 9.59 10.59 -37.25
N SER A 98 8.42 11.08 -37.67
CA SER A 98 8.23 12.34 -38.40
C SER A 98 7.81 13.53 -37.54
N CYS A 99 7.78 13.40 -36.20
CA CYS A 99 7.38 14.47 -35.28
C CYS A 99 8.58 15.24 -34.71
N GLY A 100 8.52 16.57 -34.79
CA GLY A 100 9.54 17.47 -34.24
C GLY A 100 10.93 17.23 -34.82
N PHE A 101 11.88 16.88 -33.94
CA PHE A 101 13.26 16.58 -34.29
C PHE A 101 13.48 15.13 -34.78
N GLY A 102 12.42 14.33 -34.88
CA GLY A 102 12.47 12.93 -35.30
C GLY A 102 12.99 11.98 -34.23
N VAL A 103 13.52 10.84 -34.68
CA VAL A 103 14.12 9.78 -33.85
C VAL A 103 15.56 9.52 -34.27
N LEU A 104 16.37 9.04 -33.31
CA LEU A 104 17.74 8.58 -33.52
C LEU A 104 17.76 7.18 -34.19
N ASN A 105 18.95 6.70 -34.51
CA ASN A 105 19.18 5.32 -34.99
C ASN A 105 18.70 4.23 -34.01
N SER A 106 18.52 4.57 -32.72
CA SER A 106 17.93 3.68 -31.71
C SER A 106 16.40 3.53 -31.81
N GLY A 107 15.75 4.32 -32.68
CA GLY A 107 14.30 4.42 -32.79
C GLY A 107 13.63 5.34 -31.77
N PHE A 108 14.37 5.93 -30.83
CA PHE A 108 13.83 6.89 -29.86
C PHE A 108 14.30 8.33 -30.13
N SER A 109 13.57 9.34 -29.65
CA SER A 109 13.94 10.75 -29.81
C SER A 109 15.15 11.18 -28.96
N TYR A 110 15.59 10.35 -28.02
CA TYR A 110 16.75 10.55 -27.14
C TYR A 110 17.48 9.23 -26.90
N ASP A 111 18.75 9.29 -26.45
CA ASP A 111 19.48 8.10 -25.98
C ASP A 111 19.12 7.81 -24.50
N PRO A 112 18.49 6.66 -24.17
CA PRO A 112 18.24 6.26 -22.78
C PRO A 112 19.50 6.19 -21.91
N LEU A 113 20.66 5.90 -22.50
CA LEU A 113 21.93 5.81 -21.76
C LEU A 113 22.34 7.17 -21.18
N SER A 114 21.89 8.29 -21.75
CA SER A 114 22.13 9.63 -21.21
C SER A 114 21.50 9.82 -19.81
N PHE A 115 20.32 9.23 -19.57
CA PHE A 115 19.69 9.19 -18.24
C PHE A 115 20.40 8.19 -17.32
N MET A 116 20.68 6.98 -17.81
CA MET A 116 21.30 5.91 -17.01
C MET A 116 22.70 6.29 -16.49
N LYS A 117 23.53 6.93 -17.33
CA LYS A 117 24.86 7.48 -16.95
C LYS A 117 24.79 8.55 -15.86
N ASN A 118 23.60 9.11 -15.60
CA ASN A 118 23.35 10.12 -14.59
C ASN A 118 22.58 9.57 -13.37
N ASN A 119 22.59 8.25 -13.17
CA ASN A 119 21.86 7.53 -12.11
C ASN A 119 20.33 7.72 -12.15
N ILE A 120 19.77 8.00 -13.33
CA ILE A 120 18.31 8.02 -13.56
C ILE A 120 17.95 6.71 -14.27
N ALA A 121 17.20 5.85 -13.59
CA ALA A 121 16.78 4.56 -14.14
C ALA A 121 15.84 4.76 -15.33
N PHE A 122 16.04 3.98 -16.41
CA PHE A 122 15.19 3.99 -17.58
C PHE A 122 14.36 2.69 -17.63
N TYR A 123 13.04 2.84 -17.76
CA TYR A 123 12.10 1.74 -17.89
C TYR A 123 11.33 1.86 -19.21
N ASN A 124 11.32 0.80 -20.01
CA ASN A 124 10.59 0.74 -21.27
C ASN A 124 9.36 -0.16 -21.15
N PHE A 125 8.17 0.45 -21.06
CA PHE A 125 6.88 -0.26 -21.02
C PHE A 125 6.00 0.22 -22.17
N SER A 126 6.40 -0.13 -23.40
CA SER A 126 5.78 0.34 -24.63
C SER A 126 4.56 -0.48 -25.06
N TRP A 127 3.49 0.19 -25.49
CA TRP A 127 2.44 -0.41 -26.31
C TRP A 127 1.96 0.57 -27.40
N CYS A 128 1.27 0.05 -28.42
CA CYS A 128 0.86 0.78 -29.62
C CYS A 128 0.13 2.09 -29.30
N ASP A 129 0.42 3.15 -30.08
CA ASP A 129 -0.21 4.45 -29.85
C ASP A 129 -1.72 4.40 -30.08
N TYR A 130 -2.46 5.13 -29.25
CA TYR A 130 -3.94 5.09 -29.11
C TYR A 130 -4.57 3.75 -28.69
N ASP A 131 -3.81 2.66 -28.62
CA ASP A 131 -4.29 1.35 -28.16
C ASP A 131 -4.18 1.19 -26.63
N VAL A 132 -4.56 0.00 -26.15
CA VAL A 132 -4.56 -0.40 -24.73
C VAL A 132 -3.76 -1.68 -24.52
N ALA A 133 -2.85 -1.67 -23.54
CA ALA A 133 -2.10 -2.87 -23.17
C ALA A 133 -3.00 -3.91 -22.46
N SER A 134 -2.51 -5.15 -22.37
CA SER A 134 -3.18 -6.19 -21.60
C SER A 134 -3.22 -5.84 -20.10
N LEU A 135 -4.25 -6.31 -19.39
CA LEU A 135 -4.44 -5.96 -17.97
C LEU A 135 -3.30 -6.49 -17.08
N GLN A 136 -2.69 -7.63 -17.45
CA GLN A 136 -1.48 -8.14 -16.82
C GLN A 136 -0.28 -7.21 -17.05
N PHE A 137 -0.04 -6.77 -18.29
CA PHE A 137 1.06 -5.84 -18.58
C PHE A 137 0.92 -4.51 -17.84
N ILE A 138 -0.31 -4.00 -17.73
CA ILE A 138 -0.62 -2.80 -16.93
C ILE A 138 -0.29 -3.06 -15.45
N LEU A 139 -0.70 -4.22 -14.90
CA LEU A 139 -0.40 -4.59 -13.52
C LEU A 139 1.11 -4.67 -13.27
N ASP A 140 1.86 -5.32 -14.15
CA ASP A 140 3.33 -5.43 -14.07
C ASP A 140 4.00 -4.06 -14.13
N THR A 141 3.55 -3.19 -15.05
CA THR A 141 4.03 -1.81 -15.17
C THR A 141 3.73 -1.00 -13.90
N VAL A 142 2.53 -1.13 -13.34
CA VAL A 142 2.10 -0.42 -12.12
C VAL A 142 2.89 -0.89 -10.88
N MET A 143 3.21 -2.19 -10.78
CA MET A 143 4.10 -2.70 -9.72
C MET A 143 5.51 -2.12 -9.82
N VAL A 144 6.07 -1.98 -11.04
CA VAL A 144 7.41 -1.37 -11.21
C VAL A 144 7.38 0.14 -10.98
N ILE A 145 6.30 0.84 -11.34
CA ILE A 145 6.06 2.24 -10.96
C ILE A 145 6.08 2.40 -9.43
N GLN A 146 5.36 1.55 -8.70
CA GLN A 146 5.30 1.58 -7.24
C GLN A 146 6.68 1.34 -6.60
N PHE A 147 7.44 0.37 -7.11
CA PHE A 147 8.83 0.14 -6.67
C PHE A 147 9.74 1.33 -6.97
N ALA A 148 9.62 1.95 -8.15
CA ALA A 148 10.42 3.11 -8.51
C ALA A 148 10.09 4.34 -7.65
N ILE A 149 8.82 4.54 -7.29
CA ILE A 149 8.38 5.60 -6.36
C ILE A 149 9.01 5.45 -4.98
N PHE A 150 9.19 4.22 -4.49
CA PHE A 150 9.91 3.94 -3.24
C PHE A 150 11.42 4.32 -3.31
N LYS A 151 11.99 4.46 -4.52
CA LYS A 151 13.38 4.89 -4.73
C LYS A 151 13.53 6.39 -5.00
N GLY A 152 12.46 7.10 -5.33
CA GLY A 152 12.46 8.53 -5.62
C GLY A 152 11.31 8.92 -6.55
N LYS A 153 11.24 10.19 -6.97
CA LYS A 153 10.17 10.61 -7.89
C LYS A 153 10.42 10.04 -9.28
N ILE A 154 9.36 9.95 -10.08
CA ILE A 154 9.41 9.38 -11.43
C ILE A 154 8.82 10.33 -12.47
N ALA A 155 9.34 10.26 -13.68
CA ALA A 155 8.74 10.86 -14.87
C ALA A 155 8.17 9.76 -15.78
N ILE A 156 6.96 9.96 -16.31
CA ILE A 156 6.32 9.03 -17.25
C ILE A 156 5.97 9.79 -18.52
N HIS A 157 6.33 9.25 -19.69
CA HIS A 157 5.99 9.83 -20.98
C HIS A 157 5.49 8.81 -22.01
N CYS A 158 4.66 9.30 -22.90
CA CYS A 158 4.60 8.86 -24.29
C CYS A 158 4.90 10.11 -25.14
N HIS A 159 4.55 10.12 -26.43
CA HIS A 159 4.82 11.26 -27.31
C HIS A 159 4.37 12.61 -26.72
N ALA A 160 3.07 12.77 -26.44
CA ALA A 160 2.50 13.99 -25.83
C ALA A 160 2.35 13.91 -24.29
N GLY A 161 2.52 12.72 -23.71
CA GLY A 161 2.26 12.48 -22.29
C GLY A 161 0.78 12.61 -21.89
N LEU A 162 -0.15 12.18 -22.74
CA LEU A 162 -1.61 12.38 -22.53
C LEU A 162 -2.41 11.06 -22.53
N GLY A 163 -2.36 10.29 -23.62
CA GLY A 163 -3.08 9.01 -23.75
C GLY A 163 -2.52 7.92 -22.83
N ARG A 164 -1.50 7.19 -23.30
CA ARG A 164 -0.87 6.07 -22.56
C ARG A 164 -0.36 6.46 -21.18
N THR A 165 0.29 7.62 -21.06
CA THR A 165 0.70 8.22 -19.76
C THR A 165 -0.50 8.49 -18.84
N GLY A 166 -1.62 8.98 -19.37
CA GLY A 166 -2.83 9.19 -18.57
C GLY A 166 -3.43 7.88 -18.08
N VAL A 167 -3.49 6.86 -18.95
CA VAL A 167 -4.00 5.52 -18.61
C VAL A 167 -3.15 4.89 -17.51
N ILE A 168 -1.83 4.84 -17.65
CA ILE A 168 -0.98 4.14 -16.66
C ILE A 168 -0.99 4.84 -15.30
N ILE A 169 -1.08 6.18 -15.27
CA ILE A 169 -1.19 6.93 -14.02
C ILE A 169 -2.57 6.73 -13.38
N ALA A 170 -3.66 6.67 -14.17
CA ALA A 170 -4.97 6.35 -13.64
C ALA A 170 -5.01 4.91 -13.09
N CYS A 171 -4.47 3.93 -13.81
CA CYS A 171 -4.33 2.54 -13.33
C CYS A 171 -3.47 2.45 -12.06
N TYR A 172 -2.39 3.24 -11.96
CA TYR A 172 -1.60 3.34 -10.73
C TYR A 172 -2.44 3.87 -9.55
N LEU A 173 -3.23 4.94 -9.74
CA LEU A 173 -4.09 5.47 -8.67
C LEU A 173 -5.17 4.46 -8.27
N VAL A 174 -5.79 3.78 -9.24
CA VAL A 174 -6.73 2.68 -8.98
C VAL A 174 -6.06 1.57 -8.19
N PHE A 175 -4.82 1.18 -8.51
CA PHE A 175 -4.09 0.12 -7.81
C PHE A 175 -3.68 0.53 -6.38
N ASN A 176 -2.93 1.62 -6.25
CA ASN A 176 -2.25 2.06 -5.04
C ASN A 176 -3.20 2.75 -4.05
N ASN A 177 -4.03 3.69 -4.52
CA ASN A 177 -4.94 4.47 -3.67
C ASN A 177 -6.34 3.84 -3.54
N ARG A 178 -6.62 2.74 -4.26
CA ARG A 178 -7.92 2.06 -4.39
C ARG A 178 -9.14 2.96 -4.68
N ILE A 179 -8.93 4.17 -5.18
CA ILE A 179 -10.01 5.00 -5.72
C ILE A 179 -10.61 4.35 -6.98
N SER A 180 -11.85 4.69 -7.31
CA SER A 180 -12.52 4.14 -8.48
C SER A 180 -11.85 4.59 -9.79
N ALA A 181 -12.06 3.82 -10.86
CA ALA A 181 -11.63 4.16 -12.20
C ALA A 181 -12.15 5.54 -12.65
N GLY A 182 -13.39 5.88 -12.29
CA GLY A 182 -13.99 7.19 -12.58
C GLY A 182 -13.27 8.34 -11.89
N GLU A 183 -12.98 8.20 -10.59
CA GLU A 183 -12.23 9.19 -9.81
C GLU A 183 -10.79 9.34 -10.31
N ALA A 184 -10.12 8.24 -10.62
CA ALA A 184 -8.76 8.26 -11.17
C ALA A 184 -8.70 8.98 -12.53
N ILE A 185 -9.64 8.67 -13.45
CA ILE A 185 -9.75 9.37 -14.74
C ILE A 185 -10.01 10.86 -14.53
N HIS A 186 -10.94 11.21 -13.65
CA HIS A 186 -11.28 12.61 -13.36
C HIS A 186 -10.08 13.36 -12.77
N TYR A 187 -9.40 12.78 -11.77
CA TYR A 187 -8.21 13.34 -11.14
C TYR A 187 -7.08 13.59 -12.14
N VAL A 188 -6.74 12.60 -12.98
CA VAL A 188 -5.69 12.74 -14.00
C VAL A 188 -6.05 13.83 -15.01
N ARG A 189 -7.31 13.90 -15.46
CA ARG A 189 -7.79 14.95 -16.39
C ARG A 189 -7.83 16.34 -15.76
N PHE A 190 -8.20 16.45 -14.49
CA PHE A 190 -8.18 17.70 -13.72
C PHE A 190 -6.75 18.24 -13.58
N ARG A 191 -5.80 17.38 -13.18
CA ARG A 191 -4.38 17.74 -13.07
C ARG A 191 -3.77 18.08 -14.44
N ARG A 192 -4.07 17.29 -15.47
CA ARG A 192 -3.52 17.44 -16.83
C ARG A 192 -4.63 17.30 -17.89
N PRO A 193 -5.27 18.42 -18.28
CA PRO A 193 -6.36 18.43 -19.26
C PRO A 193 -5.97 17.77 -20.60
N GLY A 194 -6.91 17.00 -21.16
CA GLY A 194 -6.72 16.23 -22.39
C GLY A 194 -6.05 14.86 -22.21
N SER A 195 -5.78 14.42 -20.98
CA SER A 195 -5.29 13.07 -20.71
C SER A 195 -6.39 12.01 -20.87
N ILE A 196 -5.99 10.77 -21.20
CA ILE A 196 -6.89 9.62 -21.47
C ILE A 196 -7.83 9.96 -22.64
N GLN A 197 -7.32 9.79 -23.86
CA GLN A 197 -7.80 10.48 -25.06
C GLN A 197 -8.92 9.76 -25.82
N THR A 198 -9.02 8.43 -25.71
CA THR A 198 -10.00 7.62 -26.44
C THR A 198 -10.96 6.90 -25.49
N GLN A 199 -12.11 6.45 -26.00
CA GLN A 199 -13.06 5.66 -25.21
C GLN A 199 -12.46 4.31 -24.79
N ASN A 200 -11.67 3.67 -25.67
CA ASN A 200 -10.95 2.44 -25.34
C ASN A 200 -10.00 2.64 -24.14
N GLN A 201 -9.31 3.78 -24.07
CA GLN A 201 -8.45 4.15 -22.94
C GLN A 201 -9.23 4.38 -21.64
N VAL A 202 -10.44 4.95 -21.71
CA VAL A 202 -11.36 5.06 -20.55
C VAL A 202 -11.78 3.66 -20.08
N GLU A 203 -12.25 2.82 -21.00
CA GLU A 203 -12.66 1.44 -20.70
C GLU A 203 -11.53 0.59 -20.14
N CYS A 204 -10.29 0.82 -20.56
CA CYS A 204 -9.11 0.14 -20.05
C CYS A 204 -8.96 0.31 -18.54
N VAL A 205 -9.14 1.53 -18.02
CA VAL A 205 -9.05 1.79 -16.57
C VAL A 205 -10.18 1.08 -15.81
N TYR A 206 -11.42 1.09 -16.32
CA TYR A 206 -12.54 0.34 -15.74
C TYR A 206 -12.37 -1.18 -15.82
N LYS A 207 -11.78 -1.71 -16.90
CA LYS A 207 -11.44 -3.14 -17.04
C LYS A 207 -10.33 -3.51 -16.05
N PHE A 208 -9.35 -2.63 -15.84
CA PHE A 208 -8.26 -2.82 -14.88
C PHE A 208 -8.76 -2.81 -13.42
N GLU A 209 -9.62 -1.87 -13.04
CA GLU A 209 -10.31 -1.87 -11.74
C GLU A 209 -11.00 -3.21 -11.47
N LYS A 210 -11.87 -3.66 -12.40
CA LYS A 210 -12.57 -4.95 -12.28
C LYS A 210 -11.62 -6.15 -12.22
N TYR A 211 -10.49 -6.08 -12.92
CA TYR A 211 -9.45 -7.10 -12.91
C TYR A 211 -8.71 -7.16 -11.56
N LEU A 212 -8.60 -6.06 -10.80
CA LEU A 212 -8.02 -6.07 -9.45
C LEU A 212 -8.97 -6.66 -8.39
N ASN A 213 -10.29 -6.64 -8.59
CA ASN A 213 -11.26 -7.07 -7.58
C ASN A 213 -11.00 -8.46 -6.98
N PRO A 214 -10.72 -9.53 -7.76
CA PRO A 214 -10.44 -10.86 -7.19
C PRO A 214 -9.21 -10.88 -6.27
N TYR A 215 -8.22 -10.01 -6.50
CA TYR A 215 -7.00 -9.95 -5.71
C TYR A 215 -7.19 -9.22 -4.36
N ARG A 216 -8.26 -8.40 -4.23
CA ARG A 216 -8.56 -7.59 -3.04
C ARG A 216 -9.43 -8.30 -1.99
N ILE A 217 -9.95 -9.48 -2.30
CA ILE A 217 -10.83 -10.23 -1.40
C ILE A 217 -9.99 -11.02 -0.38
N TYR A 218 -9.99 -10.55 0.88
CA TYR A 218 -9.40 -11.23 2.03
C TYR A 218 -10.36 -12.26 2.62
N PHE A 219 -11.62 -11.88 2.79
CA PHE A 219 -12.70 -12.75 3.29
C PHE A 219 -13.74 -12.98 2.20
N GLY A 220 -13.97 -14.24 1.82
CA GLY A 220 -15.00 -14.58 0.83
C GLY A 220 -16.39 -14.52 1.44
N SER A 221 -17.42 -14.15 0.67
CA SER A 221 -18.80 -14.14 1.22
C SER A 221 -19.31 -15.56 1.52
N HIS A 222 -19.12 -16.50 0.58
CA HIS A 222 -19.58 -17.90 0.70
C HIS A 222 -18.70 -18.91 -0.08
N ARG A 223 -17.49 -18.53 -0.51
CA ARG A 223 -16.64 -19.38 -1.38
C ARG A 223 -15.33 -19.72 -0.69
N GLN A 224 -15.14 -21.00 -0.40
CA GLN A 224 -13.87 -21.53 0.10
C GLN A 224 -12.75 -21.40 -0.96
N PHE A 225 -11.52 -21.18 -0.51
CA PHE A 225 -10.30 -21.12 -1.32
C PHE A 225 -9.20 -22.02 -0.75
N SER A 226 -8.18 -22.37 -1.54
CA SER A 226 -6.98 -23.00 -0.98
C SER A 226 -6.01 -21.93 -0.48
N LEU A 227 -5.18 -22.26 0.51
CA LEU A 227 -4.10 -21.41 1.00
C LEU A 227 -3.18 -20.96 -0.16
N GLU A 228 -2.84 -21.89 -1.06
CA GLU A 228 -2.05 -21.61 -2.26
C GLU A 228 -2.74 -20.57 -3.18
N ALA A 229 -4.04 -20.69 -3.42
CA ALA A 229 -4.79 -19.74 -4.25
C ALA A 229 -4.90 -18.36 -3.58
N PHE A 230 -4.97 -18.30 -2.25
CA PHE A 230 -4.89 -17.04 -1.52
C PHE A 230 -3.51 -16.40 -1.66
N LEU A 231 -2.44 -17.14 -1.36
CA LEU A 231 -1.07 -16.65 -1.45
C LEU A 231 -0.69 -16.22 -2.86
N LYS A 232 -1.14 -16.94 -3.91
CA LYS A 232 -0.98 -16.52 -5.32
C LYS A 232 -1.63 -15.17 -5.59
N ARG A 233 -2.85 -14.92 -5.09
CA ARG A 233 -3.53 -13.62 -5.24
C ARG A 233 -2.82 -12.51 -4.45
N GLN A 234 -2.45 -12.78 -3.21
CA GLN A 234 -1.73 -11.82 -2.36
C GLN A 234 -0.39 -11.39 -2.99
N ASN A 235 0.42 -12.34 -3.45
CA ASN A 235 1.74 -12.10 -4.03
C ASN A 235 1.75 -11.30 -5.35
N VAL A 236 0.58 -11.05 -5.93
CA VAL A 236 0.37 -10.18 -7.10
C VAL A 236 0.13 -8.72 -6.68
N LEU A 237 -0.32 -8.45 -5.46
CA LEU A 237 -0.47 -7.08 -4.93
C LEU A 237 0.73 -6.65 -4.08
N LEU A 238 1.32 -7.58 -3.33
CA LEU A 238 2.47 -7.31 -2.49
C LEU A 238 3.72 -6.99 -3.32
N HIS A 239 4.47 -5.98 -2.87
CA HIS A 239 5.70 -5.53 -3.50
C HIS A 239 6.75 -5.16 -2.42
N GLY A 240 7.99 -4.89 -2.83
CA GLY A 240 9.06 -4.46 -1.92
C GLY A 240 9.35 -5.45 -0.76
N PRO A 241 9.77 -4.95 0.41
CA PRO A 241 10.07 -5.79 1.58
C PRO A 241 8.87 -6.60 2.09
N GLU A 242 7.64 -6.05 1.99
CA GLU A 242 6.42 -6.72 2.42
C GLU A 242 6.19 -8.03 1.64
N ARG A 243 6.41 -8.02 0.32
CA ARG A 243 6.33 -9.24 -0.52
C ARG A 243 7.32 -10.31 -0.10
N ILE A 244 8.52 -9.93 0.33
CA ILE A 244 9.55 -10.88 0.76
C ILE A 244 9.12 -11.53 2.08
N ARG A 245 8.69 -10.71 3.05
CA ARG A 245 8.25 -11.14 4.38
C ARG A 245 6.99 -12.00 4.34
N LEU A 246 5.99 -11.60 3.56
CA LEU A 246 4.67 -12.22 3.50
C LEU A 246 4.47 -13.14 2.28
N ARG A 247 5.57 -13.59 1.64
CA ARG A 247 5.50 -14.45 0.44
C ARG A 247 4.68 -15.72 0.65
N ASN A 248 4.87 -16.35 1.80
CA ASN A 248 4.25 -17.63 2.16
C ASN A 248 3.27 -17.50 3.35
N ILE A 249 3.03 -16.28 3.84
CA ILE A 249 2.25 -16.00 5.05
C ILE A 249 1.06 -15.11 4.68
N PRO A 250 -0.20 -15.51 4.93
CA PRO A 250 -1.36 -14.66 4.70
C PRO A 250 -1.27 -13.37 5.52
N LYS A 251 -1.38 -12.20 4.87
CA LYS A 251 -1.23 -10.89 5.52
C LYS A 251 -2.20 -10.73 6.69
N ILE A 252 -3.45 -11.15 6.54
CA ILE A 252 -4.45 -11.09 7.62
C ILE A 252 -4.02 -11.87 8.87
N ILE A 253 -3.48 -13.09 8.70
CA ILE A 253 -2.98 -13.89 9.82
C ILE A 253 -1.76 -13.22 10.46
N TYR A 254 -0.78 -12.80 9.65
CA TYR A 254 0.40 -12.08 10.15
C TYR A 254 0.01 -10.81 10.94
N MET A 255 -0.94 -10.02 10.45
CA MET A 255 -1.36 -8.77 11.09
C MET A 255 -2.15 -9.04 12.38
N CYS A 256 -3.06 -10.02 12.41
CA CYS A 256 -3.72 -10.41 13.66
C CYS A 256 -2.71 -10.91 14.70
N CYS A 257 -1.77 -11.79 14.32
CA CYS A 257 -0.70 -12.27 15.21
C CYS A 257 0.20 -11.14 15.71
N LYS A 258 0.59 -10.19 14.85
CA LYS A 258 1.36 -8.98 15.21
C LYS A 258 0.65 -8.17 16.30
N VAL A 259 -0.67 -7.97 16.18
CA VAL A 259 -1.45 -7.21 17.18
C VAL A 259 -1.65 -8.04 18.46
N LEU A 260 -1.86 -9.36 18.37
CA LEU A 260 -1.92 -10.24 19.55
C LEU A 260 -0.60 -10.23 20.35
N VAL A 261 0.55 -10.32 19.69
CA VAL A 261 1.88 -10.18 20.34
C VAL A 261 2.02 -8.80 20.99
N ARG A 262 1.55 -7.72 20.35
CA ARG A 262 1.53 -6.39 20.96
C ARG A 262 0.64 -6.34 22.21
N ILE A 263 -0.53 -7.00 22.23
CA ILE A 263 -1.38 -7.10 23.43
C ILE A 263 -0.64 -7.83 24.56
N ILE A 264 0.05 -8.93 24.25
CA ILE A 264 0.88 -9.67 25.23
C ILE A 264 1.96 -8.75 25.81
N VAL A 265 2.76 -8.10 24.96
CA VAL A 265 3.90 -7.29 25.41
C VAL A 265 3.49 -6.00 26.13
N THR A 266 2.39 -5.35 25.75
CA THR A 266 2.00 -4.05 26.35
C THR A 266 0.91 -4.13 27.42
N GLY A 267 0.23 -5.27 27.57
CA GLY A 267 -0.92 -5.42 28.47
C GLY A 267 -2.16 -4.59 28.08
N CYS A 268 -2.13 -3.85 26.97
CA CYS A 268 -3.23 -2.99 26.53
C CYS A 268 -4.34 -3.82 25.87
N THR A 269 -5.24 -4.34 26.69
CA THR A 269 -6.57 -4.78 26.25
C THR A 269 -7.49 -3.57 26.06
N SER A 270 -8.38 -3.62 25.07
CA SER A 270 -9.36 -2.55 24.85
C SER A 270 -10.46 -2.57 25.93
N VAL A 271 -10.34 -1.67 26.91
CA VAL A 271 -11.36 -1.14 27.85
C VAL A 271 -12.42 -2.12 28.39
N GLN A 272 -12.45 -2.23 29.73
CA GLN A 272 -13.44 -2.98 30.51
C GLN A 272 -14.89 -2.64 30.15
N ILE A 273 -15.72 -3.67 29.96
CA ILE A 273 -17.18 -3.53 29.91
C ILE A 273 -17.71 -3.54 31.35
N ASP A 274 -17.65 -2.40 32.02
CA ASP A 274 -18.22 -2.26 33.37
C ASP A 274 -19.75 -2.28 33.31
N SER A 275 -20.31 -3.43 33.68
CA SER A 275 -21.75 -3.69 33.70
C SER A 275 -22.34 -3.44 35.09
N SER A 276 -22.48 -2.18 35.52
CA SER A 276 -23.49 -1.81 36.54
C SER A 276 -23.74 -0.29 36.70
N ASN A 277 -25.03 0.09 36.65
CA ASN A 277 -25.76 1.13 37.42
C ASN A 277 -25.01 2.40 37.93
N HIS A 278 -25.52 3.64 37.81
CA HIS A 278 -26.92 4.06 37.66
C HIS A 278 -27.06 5.58 37.34
N ARG A 279 -28.16 5.95 36.66
CA ARG A 279 -28.89 7.25 36.69
C ARG A 279 -28.26 8.57 36.17
N ASN A 280 -28.84 9.03 35.05
CA ASN A 280 -29.40 10.37 34.78
C ASN A 280 -28.63 11.64 35.20
N GLN A 281 -28.20 12.43 34.20
CA GLN A 281 -28.86 13.73 33.95
C GLN A 281 -28.67 14.24 32.51
N ILE A 282 -29.75 14.81 31.97
CA ILE A 282 -29.76 15.57 30.71
C ILE A 282 -29.52 17.04 31.07
N VAL A 283 -28.45 17.66 30.56
CA VAL A 283 -28.40 19.13 30.35
C VAL A 283 -27.60 19.43 29.08
N SER A 284 -28.20 20.25 28.21
CA SER A 284 -27.61 20.82 26.99
C SER A 284 -26.69 22.01 27.28
N GLY A 285 -25.61 22.19 26.50
CA GLY A 285 -24.82 23.42 26.56
C GLY A 285 -23.77 23.53 25.45
N GLU A 286 -23.98 24.44 24.52
CA GLU A 286 -22.95 24.89 23.56
C GLU A 286 -21.92 25.79 24.27
N ASN A 287 -20.63 25.72 23.90
CA ASN A 287 -19.85 26.87 23.37
C ASN A 287 -18.32 26.64 23.31
N ASN A 288 -17.73 27.18 22.23
CA ASN A 288 -16.35 27.63 21.99
C ASN A 288 -15.31 27.62 23.15
N CYS A 289 -14.05 27.26 22.88
CA CYS A 289 -13.02 28.20 22.39
C CYS A 289 -11.59 27.60 22.36
N GLN A 290 -10.73 28.25 21.57
CA GLN A 290 -9.41 27.87 21.07
C GLN A 290 -8.22 28.00 22.07
N SER A 291 -7.13 27.28 21.73
CA SER A 291 -5.70 27.62 21.96
C SER A 291 -5.06 27.50 23.36
N ILE A 292 -3.90 26.82 23.44
CA ILE A 292 -2.55 27.44 23.63
C ILE A 292 -1.38 26.41 23.68
N LYS A 293 -0.32 26.74 22.91
CA LYS A 293 1.14 26.40 22.94
C LYS A 293 1.75 25.29 23.85
N ARG A 294 2.43 24.35 23.16
CA ARG A 294 3.89 24.02 23.18
C ARG A 294 4.72 23.90 24.49
N LEU A 295 5.34 22.70 24.59
CA LEU A 295 6.77 22.40 24.89
C LEU A 295 7.33 22.54 26.33
N SER A 296 7.90 21.45 26.86
CA SER A 296 9.37 21.32 27.02
C SER A 296 9.81 19.93 27.54
N THR A 297 10.97 19.47 27.08
CA THR A 297 11.68 18.25 27.50
C THR A 297 12.85 18.56 28.42
N THR A 298 13.15 17.73 29.43
CA THR A 298 14.55 17.47 29.90
C THR A 298 14.63 16.22 30.79
N ASN A 299 15.76 15.52 30.73
CA ASN A 299 16.12 14.37 31.57
C ASN A 299 16.73 14.80 32.92
N VAL A 300 16.84 13.91 33.91
CA VAL A 300 18.08 13.64 34.70
C VAL A 300 17.89 12.49 35.74
N THR A 301 18.76 11.49 35.61
CA THR A 301 19.49 10.64 36.60
C THR A 301 18.90 10.17 37.96
N GLN A 302 19.12 8.87 38.22
CA GLN A 302 19.04 8.07 39.48
C GLN A 302 20.24 8.31 40.45
N PRO A 303 20.46 7.54 41.55
CA PRO A 303 19.57 7.04 42.63
C PRO A 303 20.19 7.16 44.07
N GLU A 304 19.44 6.82 45.14
CA GLU A 304 19.92 6.36 46.49
C GLU A 304 18.69 6.06 47.42
N ALA A 305 18.75 5.43 48.62
CA ALA A 305 19.41 4.19 49.08
C ALA A 305 19.02 3.79 50.55
N PHE A 306 18.61 2.52 50.80
CA PHE A 306 18.40 1.87 52.14
C PHE A 306 17.34 2.54 53.09
N THR A 307 16.80 1.97 54.20
CA THR A 307 17.19 0.83 55.07
C THR A 307 15.98 0.22 55.85
N SER A 308 16.02 -1.10 56.12
CA SER A 308 15.51 -1.92 57.27
C SER A 308 14.40 -1.46 58.25
N CYS A 309 13.50 -2.39 58.65
CA CYS A 309 13.54 -3.10 59.97
C CYS A 309 12.39 -4.15 60.16
N GLN A 310 12.56 -5.04 61.15
CA GLN A 310 11.68 -6.20 61.51
C GLN A 310 11.05 -6.03 62.93
N PRO A 311 10.55 -7.08 63.63
CA PRO A 311 9.34 -7.92 63.42
C PRO A 311 8.42 -7.96 64.69
N ASP A 312 7.44 -8.87 64.73
CA ASP A 312 6.94 -9.68 65.91
C ASP A 312 5.76 -10.58 65.38
N GLU A 313 5.76 -11.93 65.48
CA GLU A 313 5.35 -12.78 66.62
C GLU A 313 3.86 -12.60 67.06
N THR A 314 2.96 -13.61 67.17
CA THR A 314 3.03 -15.08 67.40
C THR A 314 1.73 -15.87 67.01
N ASN A 315 1.82 -17.21 67.03
CA ASN A 315 0.79 -18.25 67.34
C ASN A 315 -0.19 -18.91 66.30
N GLU A 316 0.16 -20.17 65.98
CA GLU A 316 -0.60 -21.46 66.07
C GLU A 316 -1.81 -21.85 65.17
N LEU A 317 -1.52 -22.80 64.25
CA LEU A 317 -2.26 -24.01 63.78
C LEU A 317 -3.81 -24.08 63.87
N THR A 318 -4.56 -24.51 62.82
CA THR A 318 -4.60 -25.91 62.29
C THR A 318 -5.24 -26.09 60.89
N SER A 319 -4.95 -27.26 60.28
CA SER A 319 -5.69 -28.03 59.22
C SER A 319 -5.82 -27.52 57.77
N THR A 320 -4.82 -27.89 56.95
CA THR A 320 -4.92 -28.51 55.61
C THR A 320 -6.08 -28.21 54.64
N THR A 321 -5.73 -27.50 53.55
CA THR A 321 -5.98 -27.92 52.14
C THR A 321 -4.74 -27.61 51.31
N VAL A 322 -4.49 -28.36 50.23
CA VAL A 322 -3.22 -28.31 49.48
C VAL A 322 -3.23 -27.21 48.41
N ASP A 323 -2.45 -26.16 48.62
CA ASP A 323 -2.12 -25.13 47.62
C ASP A 323 -0.71 -25.30 47.08
N TYR A 324 -0.56 -25.31 45.75
CA TYR A 324 0.73 -25.14 45.08
C TYR A 324 1.03 -23.65 44.92
N SER A 325 1.85 -23.09 45.81
CA SER A 325 2.42 -21.75 45.65
C SER A 325 3.95 -21.82 45.57
N TYR A 326 4.51 -21.24 44.50
CA TYR A 326 5.95 -20.96 44.38
C TYR A 326 6.18 -19.46 44.63
N GLY A 327 7.27 -19.14 45.32
CA GLY A 327 7.40 -17.87 46.06
C GLY A 327 7.56 -16.59 45.23
N LYS A 328 7.13 -15.47 45.82
CA LYS A 328 7.50 -14.09 45.42
C LYS A 328 8.61 -13.55 46.33
N ASN A 329 9.59 -12.86 45.73
CA ASN A 329 10.47 -11.79 46.24
C ASN A 329 11.57 -11.58 45.17
N SER A 330 11.90 -10.41 44.62
CA SER A 330 11.41 -9.02 44.72
C SER A 330 11.86 -8.26 43.42
N PRO A 331 11.93 -6.92 43.34
CA PRO A 331 10.91 -6.04 42.77
C PRO A 331 11.16 -5.59 41.30
N ASN A 332 10.14 -5.69 40.44
CA ASN A 332 9.97 -4.91 39.19
C ASN A 332 8.51 -5.01 38.64
N GLN A 333 7.52 -5.00 39.53
CA GLN A 333 6.19 -5.60 39.28
C GLN A 333 5.28 -4.92 38.23
N SER A 334 5.54 -3.67 37.79
CA SER A 334 4.62 -3.00 36.85
C SER A 334 4.72 -3.47 35.40
N VAL A 335 5.77 -4.20 35.01
CA VAL A 335 5.96 -4.71 33.65
C VAL A 335 5.43 -6.15 33.54
N ASP A 336 5.87 -7.03 34.46
CA ASP A 336 5.42 -8.43 34.51
C ASP A 336 3.90 -8.55 34.68
N ASP A 337 3.28 -7.75 35.55
CA ASP A 337 1.84 -7.83 35.80
C ASP A 337 1.04 -7.48 34.52
N ASN A 338 1.43 -6.42 33.79
CA ASN A 338 0.79 -6.04 32.52
C ASN A 338 1.00 -7.09 31.42
N GLN A 339 2.21 -7.65 31.32
CA GLN A 339 2.51 -8.72 30.36
C GLN A 339 1.70 -9.99 30.68
N SER A 340 1.52 -10.32 31.97
CA SER A 340 0.70 -11.45 32.42
C SER A 340 -0.79 -11.26 32.10
N ILE A 341 -1.32 -10.04 32.23
CA ILE A 341 -2.71 -9.68 31.88
C ILE A 341 -2.92 -9.80 30.37
N GLY A 342 -1.98 -9.26 29.57
CA GLY A 342 -2.02 -9.37 28.11
C GLY A 342 -1.97 -10.83 27.63
N ALA A 343 -1.06 -11.63 28.19
CA ALA A 343 -0.97 -13.06 27.94
C ALA A 343 -2.26 -13.81 28.31
N SER A 344 -2.81 -13.56 29.51
CA SER A 344 -4.04 -14.21 29.97
C SER A 344 -5.23 -13.89 29.06
N SER A 345 -5.39 -12.63 28.64
CA SER A 345 -6.46 -12.22 27.73
C SER A 345 -6.34 -12.87 26.34
N VAL A 346 -5.12 -13.04 25.82
CA VAL A 346 -4.89 -13.74 24.55
C VAL A 346 -5.12 -15.25 24.67
N ILE A 347 -4.73 -15.88 25.78
CA ILE A 347 -5.00 -17.30 26.06
C ILE A 347 -6.51 -17.55 26.16
N GLU A 348 -7.24 -16.72 26.92
CA GLU A 348 -8.70 -16.80 27.02
C GLU A 348 -9.37 -16.67 25.64
N ALA A 349 -8.92 -15.73 24.82
CA ALA A 349 -9.42 -15.56 23.46
C ALA A 349 -9.14 -16.77 22.56
N LEU A 350 -7.96 -17.39 22.66
CA LEU A 350 -7.59 -18.58 21.88
C LEU A 350 -8.34 -19.86 22.31
N LEU A 351 -8.78 -19.93 23.57
CA LEU A 351 -9.59 -21.04 24.11
C LEU A 351 -11.10 -20.82 23.91
N THR A 352 -11.51 -19.65 23.44
CA THR A 352 -12.93 -19.31 23.25
C THR A 352 -13.53 -20.03 22.04
N THR A 353 -14.64 -20.72 22.24
CA THR A 353 -15.38 -21.45 21.18
C THR A 353 -16.71 -20.79 20.79
N GLN A 354 -17.17 -19.79 21.55
CA GLN A 354 -18.40 -19.04 21.29
C GLN A 354 -18.14 -17.55 21.50
N TYR A 355 -18.45 -16.74 20.49
CA TYR A 355 -18.14 -15.32 20.49
C TYR A 355 -19.36 -14.46 20.86
N PRO A 356 -19.22 -13.46 21.75
CA PRO A 356 -20.27 -12.47 22.01
C PRO A 356 -20.71 -11.73 20.74
N GLU A 357 -21.98 -11.33 20.67
CA GLU A 357 -22.55 -10.65 19.49
C GLU A 357 -21.78 -9.37 19.13
N SER A 358 -21.26 -8.63 20.12
CA SER A 358 -20.39 -7.46 19.91
C SER A 358 -19.12 -7.81 19.11
N VAL A 359 -18.42 -8.89 19.49
CA VAL A 359 -17.22 -9.39 18.80
C VAL A 359 -17.57 -9.86 17.39
N VAL A 360 -18.71 -10.52 17.20
CA VAL A 360 -19.19 -10.94 15.88
C VAL A 360 -19.44 -9.72 14.98
N ASN A 361 -20.14 -8.71 15.48
CA ASN A 361 -20.48 -7.49 14.74
C ASN A 361 -19.23 -6.68 14.37
N GLU A 362 -18.26 -6.55 15.28
CA GLU A 362 -16.99 -5.88 15.00
C GLU A 362 -16.14 -6.65 13.98
N THR A 363 -16.09 -7.98 14.09
CA THR A 363 -15.42 -8.84 13.10
C THR A 363 -16.03 -8.66 11.71
N GLU A 364 -17.37 -8.64 11.60
CA GLU A 364 -18.07 -8.41 10.33
C GLU A 364 -17.81 -7.01 9.75
N TYR A 365 -17.67 -5.98 10.59
CA TYR A 365 -17.22 -4.66 10.17
C TYR A 365 -15.82 -4.73 9.54
N TRP A 366 -14.84 -5.34 10.22
CA TRP A 366 -13.47 -5.45 9.70
C TRP A 366 -13.37 -6.31 8.43
N LYS A 367 -14.10 -7.42 8.35
CA LYS A 367 -14.19 -8.26 7.13
C LYS A 367 -14.68 -7.47 5.93
N LYS A 368 -15.72 -6.64 6.12
CA LYS A 368 -16.22 -5.72 5.08
C LYS A 368 -15.21 -4.62 4.76
N LYS A 369 -14.55 -4.05 5.77
CA LYS A 369 -13.54 -2.99 5.61
C LYS A 369 -12.35 -3.48 4.78
N PHE A 370 -11.70 -4.59 5.15
CA PHE A 370 -10.55 -5.14 4.42
C PHE A 370 -10.78 -5.36 2.92
N ASN A 371 -11.98 -5.81 2.55
CA ASN A 371 -12.36 -6.10 1.16
C ASN A 371 -12.65 -4.85 0.33
N ASN A 372 -13.14 -3.75 0.93
CA ASN A 372 -13.72 -2.61 0.22
C ASN A 372 -12.96 -1.28 0.43
N ASP A 373 -12.25 -1.13 1.54
CA ASP A 373 -11.65 0.13 1.97
C ASP A 373 -10.12 0.15 1.69
N PRO A 374 -9.56 1.20 1.06
CA PRO A 374 -8.11 1.40 0.96
C PRO A 374 -7.39 1.45 2.31
N GLU A 375 -7.95 2.16 3.28
CA GLU A 375 -7.30 2.55 4.54
C GLU A 375 -7.44 1.48 5.62
N ALA A 376 -8.15 0.37 5.32
CA ALA A 376 -8.38 -0.75 6.23
C ALA A 376 -7.13 -1.25 6.98
N TRP A 377 -5.97 -1.33 6.32
CA TRP A 377 -4.73 -1.78 6.97
C TRP A 377 -4.09 -0.72 7.86
N ASP A 378 -4.15 0.55 7.45
CA ASP A 378 -3.59 1.67 8.22
C ASP A 378 -4.43 1.96 9.46
N ASP A 379 -5.75 1.76 9.37
CA ASP A 379 -6.65 1.83 10.52
C ASP A 379 -6.47 0.63 11.45
N PHE A 380 -6.34 -0.58 10.90
CA PHE A 380 -6.10 -1.79 11.69
C PHE A 380 -4.82 -1.69 12.53
N ASP A 381 -3.72 -1.15 11.98
CA ASP A 381 -2.47 -0.97 12.73
C ASP A 381 -2.57 0.10 13.85
N LYS A 382 -3.54 1.01 13.76
CA LYS A 382 -3.79 2.09 14.75
C LYS A 382 -4.85 1.73 15.79
N THR A 383 -5.79 0.83 15.46
CA THR A 383 -6.88 0.43 16.35
C THR A 383 -6.37 -0.39 17.54
N SER A 384 -6.91 -0.09 18.72
CA SER A 384 -6.76 -0.95 19.91
C SER A 384 -7.84 -2.02 19.89
N PHE A 385 -7.46 -3.29 19.90
CA PHE A 385 -8.37 -4.43 19.73
C PHE A 385 -8.62 -5.20 21.02
N ASN A 386 -9.79 -5.82 21.09
CA ASN A 386 -10.02 -6.96 21.97
C ASN A 386 -9.39 -8.21 21.32
N ALA A 387 -8.66 -9.02 22.08
CA ALA A 387 -8.05 -10.26 21.59
C ALA A 387 -9.06 -11.20 20.90
N LEU A 388 -10.30 -11.25 21.41
CA LEU A 388 -11.40 -12.05 20.82
C LEU A 388 -11.72 -11.67 19.37
N VAL A 389 -11.63 -10.39 19.00
CA VAL A 389 -11.87 -9.92 17.63
C VAL A 389 -10.76 -10.40 16.69
N LEU A 390 -9.51 -10.39 17.17
CA LEU A 390 -8.34 -10.84 16.41
C LEU A 390 -8.34 -12.35 16.20
N VAL A 391 -8.64 -13.13 17.25
CA VAL A 391 -8.79 -14.60 17.15
C VAL A 391 -9.99 -14.94 16.26
N LYS A 392 -11.14 -14.27 16.41
CA LYS A 392 -12.29 -14.48 15.51
C LYS A 392 -11.96 -14.16 14.05
N LEU A 393 -11.18 -13.10 13.76
CA LEU A 393 -10.72 -12.82 12.40
C LEU A 393 -9.80 -13.91 11.83
N ILE A 394 -8.99 -14.56 12.68
CA ILE A 394 -8.17 -15.73 12.31
C ILE A 394 -9.08 -16.93 12.02
N ASP A 395 -10.02 -17.26 12.90
CA ASP A 395 -10.98 -18.37 12.73
C ASP A 395 -11.84 -18.21 11.48
N ASP A 396 -12.46 -17.03 11.30
CA ASP A 396 -13.26 -16.68 10.13
C ASP A 396 -12.44 -16.71 8.83
N TRP A 397 -11.10 -16.60 8.90
CA TRP A 397 -10.24 -16.76 7.74
C TRP A 397 -9.86 -18.22 7.50
N LEU A 398 -9.48 -18.96 8.55
CA LEU A 398 -9.11 -20.37 8.47
C LEU A 398 -10.28 -21.26 8.01
N THR A 399 -11.50 -20.95 8.45
CA THR A 399 -12.74 -21.64 8.05
C THR A 399 -13.10 -21.46 6.56
N HIS A 400 -12.55 -20.45 5.88
CA HIS A 400 -12.66 -20.32 4.42
C HIS A 400 -11.72 -21.27 3.65
N LEU A 401 -10.80 -21.96 4.30
CA LEU A 401 -9.88 -22.86 3.61
C LEU A 401 -10.58 -24.17 3.20
N LYS A 402 -10.42 -24.56 1.93
CA LYS A 402 -10.92 -25.85 1.38
C LYS A 402 -10.31 -27.08 2.05
N SER A 403 -9.16 -26.91 2.69
CA SER A 403 -8.38 -27.94 3.35
C SER A 403 -7.70 -27.30 4.56
N PRO A 404 -7.59 -27.99 5.71
CA PRO A 404 -6.87 -27.46 6.86
C PRO A 404 -5.41 -27.17 6.52
N VAL A 405 -4.81 -26.20 7.20
CA VAL A 405 -3.39 -25.83 7.02
C VAL A 405 -2.47 -26.97 7.46
N LEU A 406 -2.82 -27.63 8.57
CA LEU A 406 -2.13 -28.78 9.12
C LEU A 406 -2.88 -30.07 8.75
N ARG A 407 -2.14 -31.10 8.34
CA ARG A 407 -2.65 -32.46 8.14
C ARG A 407 -2.50 -33.24 9.45
N MET A 408 -3.19 -34.38 9.56
CA MET A 408 -3.09 -35.25 10.72
C MET A 408 -1.64 -35.68 11.02
N GLN A 409 -0.84 -35.92 9.98
CA GLN A 409 0.59 -36.26 10.12
C GLN A 409 1.42 -35.13 10.75
N ASP A 410 1.06 -33.88 10.46
CA ASP A 410 1.75 -32.70 10.99
C ASP A 410 1.41 -32.51 12.48
N LEU A 411 0.15 -32.77 12.87
CA LEU A 411 -0.29 -32.80 14.28
C LEU A 411 0.37 -33.93 15.09
N LEU A 412 0.46 -35.14 14.53
CA LEU A 412 1.15 -36.27 15.16
C LEU A 412 2.65 -35.96 15.35
N SER A 413 3.26 -35.25 14.40
CA SER A 413 4.66 -34.82 14.50
C SER A 413 4.87 -33.79 15.61
N LEU A 414 3.94 -32.83 15.77
CA LEU A 414 3.94 -31.85 16.86
C LEU A 414 3.67 -32.46 18.24
N GLN A 415 2.89 -33.54 18.33
CA GLN A 415 2.70 -34.30 19.57
C GLN A 415 3.94 -35.11 19.96
N GLN A 416 4.70 -35.59 18.97
CA GLN A 416 5.93 -36.37 19.20
C GLN A 416 7.15 -35.49 19.48
N ASN A 417 7.22 -34.32 18.85
CA ASN A 417 8.23 -33.29 19.07
C ASN A 417 7.51 -31.97 19.38
N PRO A 418 7.11 -31.72 20.64
CA PRO A 418 6.59 -30.41 21.02
C PRO A 418 7.67 -29.35 20.75
N LEU A 419 7.28 -28.23 20.14
CA LEU A 419 8.17 -27.08 19.91
C LEU A 419 8.71 -26.62 21.28
N PHE A 420 10.03 -26.57 21.41
CA PHE A 420 10.63 -26.14 22.67
C PHE A 420 10.44 -24.63 22.86
N GLU A 421 10.50 -24.17 24.11
CA GLU A 421 10.31 -22.76 24.46
C GLU A 421 11.33 -21.85 23.72
N GLU A 422 12.56 -22.34 23.50
CA GLU A 422 13.57 -21.69 22.65
C GLU A 422 13.16 -21.60 21.17
N ASP A 423 12.51 -22.62 20.59
CA ASP A 423 12.02 -22.58 19.19
C ASP A 423 10.90 -21.54 19.03
N ILE A 424 10.03 -21.44 20.04
CA ILE A 424 8.93 -20.47 20.08
C ILE A 424 9.47 -19.05 20.25
N LEU A 425 10.40 -18.83 21.18
CA LEU A 425 11.06 -17.53 21.37
C LEU A 425 11.88 -17.12 20.14
N THR A 426 12.62 -18.04 19.52
CA THR A 426 13.33 -17.78 18.25
C THR A 426 12.35 -17.44 17.12
N SER A 427 11.18 -18.08 17.09
CA SER A 427 10.11 -17.75 16.14
C SER A 427 9.47 -16.39 16.41
N LEU A 428 9.40 -15.95 17.68
CA LEU A 428 8.92 -14.61 18.08
C LEU A 428 9.97 -13.53 17.82
N GLU A 429 11.28 -13.82 17.96
CA GLU A 429 12.34 -12.90 17.55
C GLU A 429 12.29 -12.57 16.04
N ILE A 430 11.76 -13.47 15.20
CA ILE A 430 11.50 -13.19 13.77
C ILE A 430 10.38 -12.16 13.59
N PHE A 431 9.45 -12.03 14.54
CA PHE A 431 8.45 -10.95 14.56
C PHE A 431 9.02 -9.65 15.14
N GLU A 432 9.92 -9.72 16.14
CA GLU A 432 10.45 -8.53 16.84
C GLU A 432 11.67 -7.88 16.16
N LYS A 433 12.67 -8.63 15.68
CA LYS A 433 13.90 -8.11 15.02
C LYS A 433 13.64 -7.49 13.63
N VAL A 434 12.37 -7.22 13.32
CA VAL A 434 11.80 -6.94 12.00
C VAL A 434 10.89 -5.68 12.02
N SER A 435 10.88 -4.99 13.17
CA SER A 435 10.30 -3.65 13.42
C SER A 435 11.07 -2.52 12.75
#